data_AF-A0AAW2SUG4-F1
#
_entry.id   AF-A0AAW2SUG4-F1
#
_cell.length_a   1.000
_cell.length_b   1.000
_cell.length_c   1.000
_cell.angle_alpha   90.00
_cell.angle_beta   90.00
_cell.angle_gamma   90.00
#
_symmetry.space_group_name_H-M   'P 1'
#
loop_
_entity.id
_entity.type
_entity.pdbx_description
1 polymer ?
#
loop_
_entity_poly.entity_id
_entity_poly.type
_entity_poly.pdbx_seq_one_letter_code
_entity_poly.pdbx_strand_id
1 'polypeptide(L)'
;MEDYFNNFNEEALPSVIESIMKRRLSGKHEDTDDELIDELQLQPLDNVNDQDFESDFEDAYETDEEIDDLYNAREIVVKKMTSNDPYVNMDDRKWDDMIKEATEHGYLNDTRSVRQY
;
A
#
# COMPACT_ATOMS: atom_id res chain seq x y z
N MET A 1 -25.63 -25.68 2.98
CA MET A 1 -25.45 -25.31 4.40
C MET A 1 -24.87 -26.47 5.18
N GLU A 2 -25.56 -27.61 5.29
CA GLU A 2 -25.02 -28.80 5.96
C GLU A 2 -23.66 -29.28 5.42
N ASP A 3 -23.45 -29.26 4.10
CA ASP A 3 -22.14 -29.66 3.53
C ASP A 3 -20.98 -28.73 3.93
N TYR A 4 -21.22 -27.44 4.11
CA TYR A 4 -20.18 -26.52 4.59
C TYR A 4 -19.88 -26.79 6.06
N PHE A 5 -20.90 -26.91 6.91
CA PHE A 5 -20.71 -27.10 8.35
C PHE A 5 -20.21 -28.50 8.74
N ASN A 6 -20.51 -29.53 7.95
CA ASN A 6 -20.11 -30.91 8.26
C ASN A 6 -18.80 -31.32 7.58
N ASN A 7 -18.56 -30.83 6.35
CA ASN A 7 -17.45 -31.29 5.52
C ASN A 7 -16.43 -30.18 5.21
N PHE A 8 -16.61 -28.97 5.76
CA PHE A 8 -15.79 -27.79 5.47
C PHE A 8 -15.60 -27.56 3.96
N ASN A 9 -16.61 -27.88 3.16
CA ASN A 9 -16.55 -27.75 1.72
C ASN A 9 -16.67 -26.28 1.31
N GLU A 10 -15.56 -25.63 0.99
CA GLU A 10 -15.50 -24.24 0.55
C GLU A 10 -16.32 -23.98 -0.72
N GLU A 11 -16.50 -24.96 -1.61
CA GLU A 11 -17.35 -24.80 -2.80
C GLU A 11 -18.84 -24.57 -2.44
N ALA A 12 -19.24 -24.90 -1.21
CA ALA A 12 -20.59 -24.66 -0.71
C ALA A 12 -20.76 -23.24 -0.10
N LEU A 13 -19.68 -22.48 0.11
CA LEU A 13 -19.72 -21.13 0.68
C LEU A 13 -20.66 -20.17 -0.08
N PRO A 14 -20.61 -20.09 -1.42
CA PRO A 14 -21.50 -19.18 -2.16
C PRO A 14 -22.98 -19.50 -1.91
N SER A 15 -23.34 -20.77 -1.84
CA SER A 15 -24.71 -21.23 -1.58
C SER A 15 -25.17 -20.93 -0.15
N VAL A 16 -24.26 -21.03 0.83
CA VAL A 16 -24.54 -20.69 2.23
C VAL A 16 -24.81 -19.20 2.39
N ILE A 17 -23.95 -18.36 1.83
CA ILE A 17 -24.09 -16.90 1.87
C ILE A 17 -25.37 -16.47 1.16
N GLU A 18 -25.67 -17.02 -0.02
CA GLU A 18 -26.91 -16.72 -0.75
C GLU A 18 -28.16 -17.06 0.07
N SER A 19 -28.13 -18.18 0.80
CA SER A 19 -29.24 -18.61 1.65
C SER A 19 -29.47 -17.67 2.84
N ILE A 20 -28.38 -17.22 3.49
CA ILE A 20 -28.43 -16.21 4.56
C ILE A 20 -29.00 -14.89 4.02
N MET A 21 -28.52 -14.42 2.85
CA MET A 21 -29.03 -13.19 2.24
C MET A 21 -30.52 -13.27 1.90
N LYS A 22 -31.00 -14.40 1.37
CA LYS A 22 -32.42 -14.61 1.08
C LYS A 22 -33.29 -14.55 2.34
N ARG A 23 -32.82 -15.11 3.46
CA ARG A 23 -33.55 -15.06 4.73
C ARG A 23 -33.57 -13.66 5.33
N ARG A 24 -32.44 -12.95 5.28
CA ARG A 24 -32.35 -11.54 5.70
C ARG A 24 -33.28 -10.63 4.90
N LEU A 25 -33.33 -10.80 3.57
CA LEU A 25 -34.28 -10.07 2.72
C LEU A 25 -35.75 -10.40 3.02
N SER A 26 -36.04 -11.58 3.58
CA SER A 26 -37.38 -11.97 4.01
C SER A 26 -37.79 -11.41 5.38
N GLY A 27 -36.88 -10.73 6.08
CA GLY A 27 -37.12 -10.14 7.41
C GLY A 27 -37.40 -11.16 8.51
N LYS A 28 -36.99 -12.42 8.31
CA LYS A 28 -37.15 -13.51 9.28
C LYS A 28 -35.78 -13.91 9.78
N HIS A 29 -35.66 -14.13 11.10
CA HIS A 29 -34.43 -14.57 11.77
C HIS A 29 -33.27 -13.58 11.70
N GLU A 30 -33.56 -12.27 11.75
CA GLU A 30 -32.54 -11.19 11.73
C GLU A 30 -31.46 -11.41 12.81
N ASP A 31 -31.86 -11.66 14.06
CA ASP A 31 -30.92 -11.91 15.16
C ASP A 31 -30.01 -13.13 14.92
N THR A 32 -30.53 -14.20 14.30
CA THR A 32 -29.76 -15.43 14.03
C THR A 32 -28.85 -15.29 12.83
N ASP A 33 -29.31 -14.59 11.79
CA ASP A 33 -28.50 -14.33 10.60
C ASP A 33 -27.37 -13.32 10.90
N ASP A 34 -27.56 -12.39 11.85
CA ASP A 34 -26.51 -11.48 12.33
C ASP A 34 -25.41 -12.23 13.11
N GLU A 35 -25.78 -13.11 14.05
CA GLU A 35 -24.81 -13.97 14.76
C GLU A 35 -24.02 -14.87 13.80
N LEU A 36 -24.68 -15.43 12.77
CA LEU A 36 -24.02 -16.26 11.75
C LEU A 36 -23.10 -15.45 10.84
N ILE A 37 -23.45 -14.20 10.51
CA ILE A 37 -22.58 -13.32 9.73
C ILE A 37 -21.35 -12.91 10.54
N ASP A 38 -21.50 -12.66 11.84
CA ASP A 38 -20.37 -12.37 12.72
C ASP A 38 -19.45 -13.58 12.91
N GLU A 39 -19.99 -14.81 12.96
CA GLU A 39 -19.18 -16.04 12.96
C GLU A 39 -18.46 -16.27 11.62
N LEU A 40 -19.09 -15.88 10.49
CA LEU A 40 -18.50 -15.91 9.16
C LEU A 40 -17.55 -14.73 8.89
N GLN A 41 -17.59 -13.67 9.71
CA GLN A 41 -16.63 -12.58 9.59
C GLN A 41 -15.24 -13.15 9.89
N LEU A 42 -14.43 -13.12 8.84
CA LEU A 42 -13.06 -13.64 8.77
C LEU A 42 -12.26 -13.32 10.04
N GLN A 43 -12.11 -14.31 10.91
CA GLN A 43 -10.88 -14.43 11.68
C GLN A 43 -9.74 -14.64 10.67
N PRO A 44 -8.53 -14.10 10.92
CA PRO A 44 -7.39 -14.37 10.05
C PRO A 44 -7.26 -15.89 9.86
N LEU A 45 -7.32 -16.33 8.61
CA LEU A 45 -7.24 -17.74 8.25
C LEU A 45 -5.86 -18.25 8.66
N ASP A 46 -5.80 -19.11 9.68
CA ASP A 46 -4.55 -19.64 10.25
C ASP A 46 -3.73 -20.50 9.26
N ASN A 47 -4.30 -20.79 8.08
CA ASN A 47 -3.72 -21.62 7.03
C ASN A 47 -3.47 -20.85 5.72
N VAL A 48 -3.60 -19.53 5.72
CA VAL A 48 -3.07 -18.72 4.61
C VAL A 48 -1.62 -18.43 4.97
N ASN A 49 -0.70 -19.08 4.26
CA ASN A 49 0.70 -18.72 4.34
C ASN A 49 0.83 -17.30 3.76
N ASP A 50 1.39 -16.36 4.51
CA ASP A 50 1.60 -14.97 4.08
C ASP A 50 2.24 -14.92 2.68
N GLN A 51 3.11 -15.90 2.39
CA GLN A 51 3.79 -16.06 1.12
C GLN A 51 2.85 -16.30 -0.09
N ASP A 52 1.75 -17.03 0.08
CA ASP A 52 0.80 -17.29 -1.01
C ASP A 52 -0.05 -16.05 -1.33
N PHE A 53 -0.37 -15.24 -0.31
CA PHE A 53 -1.07 -13.97 -0.45
C PHE A 53 -0.18 -12.87 -1.06
N GLU A 54 1.12 -12.88 -0.71
CA GLU A 54 2.10 -11.93 -1.23
C GLU A 54 2.52 -12.20 -2.69
N SER A 55 2.44 -13.45 -3.16
CA SER A 55 2.84 -13.81 -4.53
C SER A 55 2.04 -13.09 -5.63
N ASP A 56 0.75 -12.83 -5.40
CA ASP A 56 -0.11 -12.08 -6.33
C ASP A 56 0.22 -10.58 -6.38
N PHE A 57 1.06 -10.11 -5.44
CA PHE A 57 1.55 -8.74 -5.37
C PHE A 57 3.04 -8.59 -5.75
N GLU A 58 3.79 -9.68 -5.95
CA GLU A 58 5.22 -9.64 -6.33
C GLU A 58 5.49 -8.77 -7.58
N ASP A 59 4.65 -8.88 -8.62
CA ASP A 59 4.77 -8.06 -9.83
C ASP A 59 4.41 -6.57 -9.59
N ALA A 60 3.66 -6.26 -8.54
CA ALA A 60 3.33 -4.88 -8.15
C ALA A 60 4.39 -4.24 -7.23
N TYR A 61 5.34 -5.03 -6.73
CA TYR A 61 6.46 -4.57 -5.91
C TYR A 61 7.73 -4.24 -6.73
N GLU A 62 7.70 -4.38 -8.06
CA GLU A 62 8.78 -3.86 -8.90
C GLU A 62 8.84 -2.34 -8.79
N THR A 63 9.72 -1.87 -7.91
CA THR A 63 10.04 -0.47 -7.69
C THR A 63 11.11 0.01 -8.66
N ASP A 64 11.27 1.32 -8.78
CA ASP A 64 12.33 1.91 -9.62
C ASP A 64 13.74 1.64 -9.06
N GLU A 65 14.78 1.98 -9.82
CA GLU A 65 16.20 1.78 -9.42
C GLU A 65 16.58 2.44 -8.07
N GLU A 66 15.75 3.31 -7.50
CA GLU A 66 16.08 4.04 -6.27
C GLU A 66 15.61 3.32 -4.98
N ILE A 67 14.62 2.43 -5.07
CA ILE A 67 14.10 1.69 -3.92
C ILE A 67 14.10 0.21 -4.29
N ASP A 68 14.99 -0.59 -3.71
CA ASP A 68 15.08 -2.03 -4.04
C ASP A 68 13.97 -2.87 -3.37
N ASP A 69 13.38 -2.38 -2.27
CA ASP A 69 12.38 -3.12 -1.48
C ASP A 69 11.48 -2.17 -0.67
N LEU A 70 10.17 -2.27 -0.87
CA LEU A 70 9.15 -1.46 -0.20
C LEU A 70 8.97 -1.82 1.28
N TYR A 71 9.27 -3.04 1.71
CA TYR A 71 9.24 -3.41 3.13
C TYR A 71 10.30 -2.66 3.94
N ASN A 72 11.39 -2.26 3.28
CA ASN A 72 12.50 -1.52 3.88
C ASN A 72 12.41 0.00 3.66
N ALA A 73 11.29 0.52 3.14
CA ALA A 73 11.11 1.94 2.81
C ALA A 73 11.46 2.88 3.97
N ARG A 74 11.12 2.52 5.22
CA ARG A 74 11.49 3.31 6.40
C ARG A 74 13.00 3.46 6.55
N GLU A 75 13.75 2.36 6.41
CA GLU A 75 15.20 2.37 6.57
C GLU A 75 15.86 3.15 5.44
N ILE A 76 15.35 3.00 4.21
CA ILE A 76 15.81 3.74 3.03
C ILE A 76 15.61 5.25 3.24
N VAL A 77 14.44 5.69 3.70
CA VAL A 77 14.15 7.10 4.00
C VAL A 77 15.07 7.64 5.10
N VAL A 78 15.27 6.89 6.20
CA VAL A 78 16.17 7.30 7.29
C VAL A 78 17.61 7.41 6.78
N LYS A 79 18.08 6.44 6.00
CA LYS A 79 19.41 6.46 5.38
C LYS A 79 19.56 7.66 4.45
N LYS A 80 18.56 7.98 3.63
CA LYS A 80 18.57 9.14 2.73
C LYS A 80 18.57 10.47 3.51
N MET A 81 17.82 10.57 4.61
CA MET A 81 17.83 11.75 5.49
C MET A 81 19.13 11.92 6.29
N THR A 82 19.83 10.81 6.60
CA THR A 82 21.09 10.83 7.36
C THR A 82 22.30 10.95 6.44
N SER A 83 22.15 10.60 5.17
CA SER A 83 23.16 10.85 4.15
C SER A 83 23.27 12.37 3.98
N ASN A 84 24.48 12.92 4.02
CA ASN A 84 24.77 14.34 3.76
C ASN A 84 24.55 14.71 2.27
N ASP A 85 23.52 14.13 1.65
CA ASP A 85 23.18 14.35 0.27
C ASP A 85 22.60 15.78 0.11
N PRO A 86 23.29 16.66 -0.63
CA PRO A 86 22.86 18.04 -0.83
C PRO A 86 21.56 18.15 -1.63
N TYR A 87 21.05 17.08 -2.22
CA TYR A 87 19.80 17.08 -2.99
C TYR A 87 18.59 16.57 -2.18
N VAL A 88 18.80 15.99 -0.99
CA VAL A 88 17.71 15.53 -0.12
C VAL A 88 17.01 16.73 0.54
N ASN A 89 15.67 16.69 0.59
CA ASN A 89 14.81 17.77 1.08
C ASN A 89 15.17 19.13 0.45
N MET A 90 15.36 19.16 -0.88
CA MET A 90 15.60 20.39 -1.62
C MET A 90 14.41 21.34 -1.47
N ASP A 91 14.68 22.57 -1.03
CA ASP A 91 13.71 23.66 -1.00
C ASP A 91 14.22 24.86 -1.83
N ASP A 92 13.35 25.86 -2.04
CA ASP A 92 13.68 27.04 -2.84
C ASP A 92 14.93 27.77 -2.33
N ARG A 93 15.17 27.75 -1.00
CA ARG A 93 16.31 28.43 -0.39
C ARG A 93 17.60 27.68 -0.65
N LYS A 94 17.58 26.36 -0.47
CA LYS A 94 18.70 25.46 -0.75
C LYS A 94 19.08 25.53 -2.23
N TRP A 95 18.08 25.59 -3.11
CA TRP A 95 18.29 25.78 -4.53
C TRP A 95 18.92 27.14 -4.84
N ASP A 96 18.37 28.23 -4.30
CA ASP A 96 18.93 29.59 -4.48
C ASP A 96 20.39 29.68 -4.00
N ASP A 97 20.71 29.07 -2.84
CA ASP A 97 22.07 29.02 -2.30
C ASP A 97 23.02 28.22 -3.21
N MET A 98 22.58 27.08 -3.74
CA MET A 98 23.37 26.28 -4.69
C MET A 98 23.62 27.01 -6.02
N ILE A 99 22.61 27.69 -6.56
CA ILE A 99 22.74 28.48 -7.79
C ILE A 99 23.67 29.68 -7.56
N LYS A 100 23.57 30.32 -6.39
CA LYS A 100 24.46 31.43 -6.02
C LYS A 100 25.91 30.97 -5.90
N GLU A 101 26.19 29.87 -5.20
CA GLU A 101 27.53 29.30 -5.09
C GLU A 101 28.11 28.95 -6.46
N ALA A 102 27.32 28.31 -7.32
CA ALA A 102 27.75 27.96 -8.67
C ALA A 102 28.04 29.20 -9.55
N THR A 103 27.29 30.29 -9.33
CA THR A 103 27.51 31.57 -10.04
C THR A 103 28.78 32.26 -9.53
N GLU A 104 29.02 32.27 -8.22
CA GLU A 104 30.21 32.86 -7.59
C GLU A 104 31.50 32.13 -7.99
N HIS A 105 31.45 30.80 -8.15
CA HIS A 105 32.57 29.99 -8.62
C HIS A 105 32.73 30.00 -10.14
N GLY A 106 31.82 30.67 -10.88
CA GLY A 106 31.88 30.81 -12.33
C GLY A 106 31.48 29.56 -13.12
N TYR A 107 30.83 28.58 -12.47
CA TYR A 107 30.26 27.41 -13.15
C TYR A 107 29.00 27.75 -13.94
N LEU A 108 28.27 28.79 -13.53
CA LEU A 108 27.07 29.29 -14.17
C LEU A 108 27.15 30.80 -14.36
N ASN A 109 26.58 31.31 -15.46
CA ASN A 109 26.35 32.74 -15.63
C ASN A 109 24.99 33.11 -15.03
N ASP A 110 24.87 34.29 -14.40
CA ASP A 110 23.61 34.75 -13.81
C ASP A 110 22.50 34.81 -14.87
N THR A 111 21.56 33.86 -14.78
CA THR A 111 20.45 33.70 -15.71
C THR A 111 19.38 34.78 -15.54
N ARG A 112 19.40 35.58 -14.46
CA ARG A 112 18.49 36.74 -14.28
C ARG A 112 18.76 37.84 -15.31
N SER A 113 19.92 37.84 -15.96
CA SER A 113 20.24 38.76 -17.06
C SER A 113 19.52 38.45 -18.38
N VAL A 114 18.90 37.27 -18.53
CA VAL A 114 18.40 36.78 -19.83
C VAL A 114 16.90 37.06 -20.04
N ARG A 115 16.23 37.76 -19.13
CA ARG A 115 14.80 38.14 -19.27
C ARG A 115 14.64 39.64 -19.59
N GLN A 116 15.29 40.09 -20.66
CA GLN A 116 14.94 41.32 -21.37
C GLN A 116 14.83 41.02 -22.86
N TYR A 117 13.68 40.50 -23.30
CA TYR A 117 13.11 40.66 -24.64
C TYR A 117 11.59 40.48 -24.55
#